data_AF-A0A962ISY3-F1
#
_entry.id   AF-A0A962ISY3-F1
#
_cell.length_a   1.000
_cell.length_b   1.000
_cell.length_c   1.000
_cell.angle_alpha   90.00
_cell.angle_beta   90.00
_cell.angle_gamma   90.00
#
_symmetry.space_group_name_H-M   'P 1'
#
loop_
_entity.id
_entity.type
_entity.pdbx_description
1 polymer ?
#
loop_
_entity_poly.entity_id
_entity_poly.type
_entity_poly.pdbx_seq_one_letter_code
_entity_poly.pdbx_strand_id
1 'polypeptide(L)'
;MKWLKGLMAAGLLAGAGLLQAENHAPNPYMTVEGWAKLPAGRSWGATSAIYPANDGEHIWIAERCGANSCVGSDVDPVMLFDRDGNMVRSL
;
A
#
# COMPACT_ATOMS: atom_id res chain seq x y z
N MET A 1 9.64 60.51 -36.45
CA MET A 1 8.59 60.90 -35.48
C MET A 1 8.30 59.67 -34.59
N LYS A 2 8.62 59.74 -33.29
CA LYS A 2 8.10 58.92 -32.16
C LYS A 2 8.01 57.39 -32.39
N TRP A 3 9.02 56.59 -32.05
CA TRP A 3 9.20 55.92 -30.74
C TRP A 3 7.87 55.55 -30.07
N LEU A 4 7.44 54.29 -30.24
CA LEU A 4 6.54 53.65 -29.30
C LEU A 4 7.26 52.43 -28.70
N LYS A 5 7.67 52.63 -27.46
CA LYS A 5 8.08 51.58 -26.53
C LYS A 5 6.86 50.71 -26.24
N GLY A 6 7.01 49.41 -26.34
CA GLY A 6 6.01 48.45 -25.89
C GLY A 6 6.65 47.10 -25.66
N LEU A 7 7.24 46.93 -24.46
CA LEU A 7 7.54 45.60 -23.94
C LEU A 7 6.22 44.81 -23.87
N MET A 8 6.14 43.69 -24.56
CA MET A 8 5.28 42.59 -24.12
C MET A 8 6.21 41.42 -23.79
N ALA A 9 6.45 41.24 -22.50
CA ALA A 9 6.99 39.99 -21.99
C ALA A 9 5.93 38.91 -22.26
N ALA A 10 6.20 38.02 -23.21
CA ALA A 10 5.45 36.79 -23.34
C ALA A 10 5.83 35.89 -22.16
N GLY A 11 5.13 36.05 -21.04
CA GLY A 11 5.23 35.11 -19.93
C GLY A 11 4.80 33.74 -20.42
N LEU A 12 5.71 32.77 -20.42
CA LEU A 12 5.33 31.37 -20.52
C LEU A 12 4.41 31.05 -19.33
N LEU A 13 3.11 30.97 -19.60
CA LEU A 13 2.22 30.18 -18.76
C LEU A 13 2.57 28.71 -19.03
N ALA A 14 3.64 28.23 -18.41
CA ALA A 14 3.75 26.81 -18.12
C ALA A 14 2.64 26.50 -17.11
N GLY A 15 1.43 26.27 -17.64
CA GLY A 15 0.35 25.69 -16.88
C GLY A 15 0.81 24.31 -16.45
N ALA A 16 1.40 24.23 -15.26
CA ALA A 16 1.38 23.01 -14.48
C ALA A 16 -0.10 22.80 -14.12
N GLY A 17 -0.87 22.28 -15.09
CA GLY A 17 -2.17 21.69 -14.79
C GLY A 17 -1.91 20.71 -13.66
N LEU A 18 -2.60 20.92 -12.54
CA LEU A 18 -2.58 19.99 -11.43
C LEU A 18 -2.86 18.61 -12.03
N LEU A 19 -1.85 17.73 -12.00
CA LEU A 19 -2.04 16.33 -12.35
C LEU A 19 -2.95 15.76 -11.26
N GLN A 20 -4.27 15.91 -11.42
CA GLN A 20 -5.25 15.32 -10.53
C GLN A 20 -5.39 13.84 -10.89
N ALA A 21 -4.36 13.07 -10.52
CA ALA A 21 -4.42 11.61 -10.47
C ALA A 21 -4.96 11.13 -9.11
N GLU A 22 -5.68 11.98 -8.38
CA GLU A 22 -6.24 11.63 -7.08
C GLU A 22 -7.68 11.12 -7.24
N ASN A 23 -7.93 9.95 -6.68
CA ASN A 23 -9.26 9.36 -6.64
C ASN A 23 -10.11 10.11 -5.60
N HIS A 24 -11.08 10.90 -6.07
CA HIS A 24 -12.01 11.65 -5.23
C HIS A 24 -13.33 10.89 -4.98
N ALA A 25 -13.45 9.63 -5.42
CA ALA A 25 -14.62 8.82 -5.11
C ALA A 25 -14.73 8.61 -3.59
N PRO A 26 -15.96 8.54 -3.03
CA PRO A 26 -16.14 8.20 -1.63
C PRO A 26 -15.44 6.87 -1.30
N ASN A 27 -14.58 6.87 -0.29
CA ASN A 27 -13.96 5.65 0.22
C ASN A 27 -14.78 5.14 1.41
N PRO A 28 -15.51 4.03 1.28
CA PRO A 28 -16.28 3.45 2.39
C PRO A 28 -15.40 2.67 3.38
N TYR A 29 -14.12 2.47 3.08
CA TYR A 29 -13.20 1.70 3.91
C TYR A 29 -12.42 2.60 4.87
N MET A 30 -12.15 2.07 6.05
CA MET A 30 -11.28 2.68 7.05
C MET A 30 -10.08 1.78 7.33
N THR A 31 -8.95 2.39 7.68
CA THR A 31 -7.78 1.64 8.16
C THR A 31 -8.04 1.14 9.57
N VAL A 32 -7.84 -0.17 9.77
CA VAL A 32 -7.81 -0.79 11.09
C VAL A 32 -6.39 -1.22 11.38
N GLU A 33 -5.76 -0.54 12.35
CA GLU A 33 -4.40 -0.87 12.75
C GLU A 33 -4.36 -2.09 13.66
N GLY A 34 -3.31 -2.92 13.52
CA GLY A 34 -3.07 -4.04 14.43
C GLY A 34 -4.07 -5.20 14.36
N TRP A 35 -4.85 -5.29 13.26
CA TRP A 35 -5.80 -6.38 13.02
C TRP A 35 -5.10 -7.75 12.99
N ALA A 36 -4.21 -7.98 12.02
CA ALA A 36 -3.47 -9.24 11.91
C ALA A 36 -2.23 -9.24 12.82
N LYS A 37 -2.21 -10.20 13.76
CA LYS A 37 -1.12 -10.37 14.71
C LYS A 37 -0.34 -11.65 14.41
N LEU A 38 0.97 -11.52 14.30
CA LEU A 38 1.84 -12.70 14.19
C LEU A 38 1.97 -13.39 15.56
N PRO A 39 2.02 -14.72 15.59
CA PRO A 39 2.22 -15.47 16.82
C PRO A 39 3.62 -15.23 17.41
N ALA A 40 3.78 -15.61 18.68
CA ALA A 40 5.07 -15.62 19.38
C ALA A 40 5.82 -14.26 19.42
N GLY A 41 5.10 -13.13 19.32
CA GLY A 41 5.70 -11.80 19.39
C GLY A 41 6.55 -11.42 18.18
N ARG A 42 6.39 -12.14 17.05
CA ARG A 42 7.08 -11.79 15.81
C ARG A 42 6.63 -10.44 15.27
N SER A 43 7.57 -9.76 14.61
CA SER A 43 7.30 -8.55 13.83
C SER A 43 7.10 -8.90 12.37
N TRP A 44 6.27 -8.11 11.69
CA TRP A 44 6.04 -8.22 10.25
C TRP A 44 7.30 -7.90 9.45
N GLY A 45 7.60 -8.70 8.43
CA GLY A 45 8.58 -8.40 7.41
C GLY A 45 7.97 -7.66 6.22
N ALA A 46 8.69 -7.65 5.11
CA ALA A 46 8.16 -7.14 3.85
C ALA A 46 7.01 -8.03 3.37
N THR A 47 5.81 -7.47 3.37
CA THR A 47 4.60 -8.14 2.86
C THR A 47 4.60 -8.09 1.34
N SER A 48 4.57 -9.25 0.68
CA SER A 48 4.68 -9.37 -0.78
C SER A 48 3.32 -9.59 -1.45
N ALA A 49 2.35 -10.16 -0.74
CA ALA A 49 1.03 -10.48 -1.28
C ALA A 49 -0.04 -10.56 -0.20
N ILE A 50 -1.25 -10.10 -0.53
CA ILE A 50 -2.46 -10.20 0.29
C ILE A 50 -3.62 -10.59 -0.64
N TYR A 51 -4.33 -11.68 -0.35
CA TYR A 51 -5.42 -12.18 -1.18
C TYR A 51 -6.55 -12.77 -0.35
N PRO A 52 -7.82 -12.59 -0.74
CA PRO A 52 -8.92 -13.37 -0.18
C PRO A 52 -8.72 -14.85 -0.44
N ALA A 53 -9.02 -15.68 0.55
CA ALA A 53 -9.15 -17.11 0.35
C ALA A 53 -10.42 -17.43 -0.46
N ASN A 54 -10.47 -18.62 -1.06
CA ASN A 54 -11.58 -19.07 -1.89
C ASN A 54 -12.86 -19.42 -1.10
N ASP A 55 -12.81 -19.35 0.23
CA ASP A 55 -13.94 -19.60 1.13
C ASP A 55 -14.76 -18.34 1.44
N GLY A 56 -14.27 -17.15 1.09
CA GLY A 56 -14.94 -15.87 1.38
C GLY A 56 -14.86 -15.41 2.84
N GLU A 57 -14.14 -16.14 3.68
CA GLU A 57 -14.05 -15.92 5.14
C GLU A 57 -12.64 -15.54 5.59
N HIS A 58 -11.60 -15.99 4.88
CA HIS A 58 -10.22 -15.81 5.30
C HIS A 58 -9.39 -14.98 4.31
N ILE A 59 -8.24 -14.49 4.79
CA ILE A 59 -7.26 -13.73 4.01
C ILE A 59 -5.90 -14.43 4.07
N TRP A 60 -5.32 -14.70 2.90
CA TRP A 60 -3.92 -15.09 2.76
C TRP A 60 -3.01 -13.86 2.79
N ILE A 61 -1.94 -13.94 3.58
CA ILE A 61 -0.86 -12.94 3.61
C ILE A 61 0.46 -13.69 3.44
N ALA A 62 1.26 -13.25 2.47
CA ALA A 62 2.64 -13.70 2.32
C ALA A 62 3.60 -12.58 2.72
N GLU A 63 4.50 -12.87 3.65
CA GLU A 63 5.50 -11.93 4.14
C GLU A 63 6.90 -12.57 4.18
N ARG A 64 7.94 -11.74 4.12
CA ARG A 64 9.32 -12.21 4.11
C ARG A 64 9.88 -12.40 5.52
N CYS A 65 9.39 -13.40 6.25
CA CYS A 65 9.99 -13.95 7.47
C CYS A 65 10.41 -12.92 8.56
N GLY A 66 9.73 -11.77 8.67
CA GLY A 66 10.13 -10.68 9.58
C GLY A 66 11.25 -9.77 9.07
N ALA A 67 11.62 -9.87 7.80
CA ALA A 67 12.74 -9.17 7.17
C ALA A 67 12.43 -8.81 5.70
N ASN A 68 13.46 -8.51 4.90
CA ASN A 68 13.35 -8.29 3.46
C ASN A 68 13.69 -9.55 2.63
N SER A 69 14.03 -10.67 3.27
CA SER A 69 14.39 -11.96 2.69
C SER A 69 14.11 -13.09 3.67
N CYS A 70 13.78 -14.29 3.16
CA CYS A 70 13.58 -15.51 3.95
C CYS A 70 14.78 -16.48 3.92
N VAL A 71 15.90 -16.12 3.29
CA VAL A 71 17.05 -17.03 3.16
C VAL A 71 17.57 -17.46 4.54
N GLY A 72 17.58 -18.76 4.79
CA GLY A 72 18.03 -19.35 6.07
C GLY A 72 17.01 -19.27 7.21
N SER A 73 15.76 -18.90 6.92
CA SER A 73 14.67 -18.89 7.90
C SER A 73 13.87 -20.20 7.84
N ASP A 74 13.49 -20.71 9.01
CA ASP A 74 12.55 -21.84 9.15
C ASP A 74 11.10 -21.35 9.39
N VAL A 75 10.84 -20.08 9.10
CA VAL A 75 9.50 -19.49 9.20
C VAL A 75 8.69 -19.84 7.97
N ASP A 76 7.47 -20.32 8.20
CA ASP A 76 6.39 -20.37 7.21
C ASP A 76 6.00 -18.93 6.78
N PRO A 77 6.27 -18.51 5.53
CA PRO A 77 6.04 -17.13 5.10
C PRO A 77 4.60 -16.87 4.64
N VAL A 78 3.78 -17.91 4.41
CA VAL A 78 2.41 -17.79 3.90
C VAL A 78 1.44 -18.13 5.02
N MET A 79 0.57 -17.19 5.37
CA MET A 79 -0.31 -17.31 6.52
C MET A 79 -1.75 -17.05 6.13
N LEU A 80 -2.68 -17.78 6.74
CA LEU A 80 -4.11 -17.60 6.62
C LEU A 80 -4.64 -16.97 7.90
N PHE A 81 -5.43 -15.90 7.75
CA PHE A 81 -6.07 -15.20 8.86
C PHE A 81 -7.59 -15.25 8.73
N ASP A 82 -8.29 -15.39 9.86
CA ASP A 82 -9.73 -15.21 9.95
C ASP A 82 -10.12 -13.72 9.95
N ARG A 83 -11.43 -13.43 9.94
CA ARG A 83 -11.97 -12.05 9.93
C ARG A 83 -11.58 -11.21 11.14
N ASP A 84 -11.26 -11.85 12.27
CA ASP A 84 -10.88 -11.17 13.52
C ASP A 84 -9.35 -10.94 13.60
N GLY A 85 -8.59 -11.41 12.60
CA GLY A 85 -7.15 -11.23 12.52
C GLY A 85 -6.36 -12.30 13.27
N ASN A 86 -6.99 -13.43 13.62
CA ASN A 86 -6.29 -14.58 14.19
C ASN A 86 -5.70 -15.44 13.07
N MET A 87 -4.45 -15.85 13.25
CA MET A 87 -3.81 -16.76 12.31
C MET A 87 -4.36 -18.18 12.49
N VAL A 88 -4.97 -18.74 11.46
CA VAL A 88 -5.57 -20.08 11.49
C VAL A 88 -4.61 -21.17 10.99
N ARG A 89 -3.66 -20.80 10.10
CA ARG A 89 -2.66 -21.71 9.53
C ARG A 89 -1.48 -20.91 8.96
N SER A 90 -0.31 -21.53 8.95
CA SER A 90 0.87 -21.11 8.18
C SER A 90 1.38 -22.25 7.28
N LEU A 91 2.08 -21.88 6.21
CA LEU A 91 2.67 -22.73 5.17
C LEU A 91 4.00 -22.14 4.66
#